data_AF-A0A0X8JR42-F1
#
_entry.id   AF-A0A0X8JR42-F1
#
_cell.length_a   1.000
_cell.length_b   1.000
_cell.length_c   1.000
_cell.angle_alpha   90.00
_cell.angle_beta   90.00
_cell.angle_gamma   90.00
#
_symmetry.space_group_name_H-M   'P 1'
#
loop_
_entity.id
_entity.type
_entity.pdbx_description
1 polymer ?
#
loop_
_entity_poly.entity_id
_entity_poly.type
_entity_poly.pdbx_seq_one_letter_code
_entity_poly.pdbx_strand_id
1 'polypeptide(L)'
;MVYSAGAGKYAYDANGNTVSDGRHTFAYDALNRLVSVSVKNKVTARYTYDAWNRRTSKTAGGRTVHYHYDQDSRLIGESLANGTVLREYVYLRGEPVALLEYETQPGWYFYVTDHLGTPQQLVDSRGAVVWQAAYLPYGEAKVLKATVQNNLRFPGQYFDAETGLHYNWNRYYNPKTGRYITADPIGLVGGMNVYAYAENNPINWIDPKGLTAMEWAIPAATIISQLDTPLPGPADAIGGAIIGIALLYDTWPGMMNESNESDEGGEECEVPTTPPDGLVENPHRPGSWGEIGPDGKFEEKWRRDKGRPEIKRGHGSQDHIHVNGRWYPIKKK
;
A
#
# COMPACT_ATOMS: atom_id res chain seq x y z
N MET A 1 -23.23 9.03 -12.08
CA MET A 1 -22.88 10.41 -11.67
C MET A 1 -24.01 11.00 -10.83
N VAL A 2 -23.73 11.96 -9.94
CA VAL A 2 -24.74 12.68 -9.15
C VAL A 2 -24.88 14.07 -9.74
N TYR A 3 -25.97 14.41 -10.42
CA TYR A 3 -26.11 15.76 -11.00
C TYR A 3 -26.67 16.77 -9.99
N SER A 4 -27.27 16.30 -8.90
CA SER A 4 -27.75 17.13 -7.80
C SER A 4 -27.78 16.38 -6.47
N ALA A 5 -27.45 17.06 -5.38
CA ALA A 5 -27.73 16.60 -4.01
C ALA A 5 -28.19 17.79 -3.17
N GLY A 6 -29.41 17.72 -2.64
CA GLY A 6 -30.07 18.89 -2.04
C GLY A 6 -30.18 20.04 -3.05
N ALA A 7 -29.71 21.24 -2.69
CA ALA A 7 -29.68 22.42 -3.56
C ALA A 7 -28.41 22.54 -4.43
N GLY A 8 -27.41 21.66 -4.26
CA GLY A 8 -26.14 21.71 -4.99
C GLY A 8 -26.23 21.06 -6.37
N LYS A 9 -25.69 21.72 -7.39
CA LYS A 9 -25.50 21.16 -8.73
C LYS A 9 -24.06 20.72 -8.89
N TYR A 10 -23.87 19.50 -9.36
CA TYR A 10 -22.54 18.96 -9.62
C TYR A 10 -22.23 18.98 -11.10
N ALA A 11 -20.95 19.19 -11.42
CA ALA A 11 -20.44 19.13 -12.78
C ALA A 11 -19.27 18.15 -12.85
N TYR A 12 -19.09 17.52 -14.01
CA TYR A 12 -18.07 16.49 -14.24
C TYR A 12 -17.28 16.77 -15.51
N ASP A 13 -16.02 16.36 -15.54
CA ASP A 13 -15.25 16.27 -16.79
C ASP A 13 -15.53 14.96 -17.55
N ALA A 14 -14.88 14.79 -18.71
CA ALA A 14 -15.03 13.60 -19.55
C ALA A 14 -14.47 12.32 -18.90
N ASN A 15 -13.56 12.45 -17.94
CA ASN A 15 -13.01 11.32 -17.16
C ASN A 15 -13.93 10.96 -15.98
N GLY A 16 -15.02 11.71 -15.77
CA GLY A 16 -15.96 11.49 -14.69
C GLY A 16 -15.47 12.03 -13.33
N ASN A 17 -14.48 12.91 -13.31
CA ASN A 17 -14.08 13.62 -12.10
C ASN A 17 -15.07 14.75 -11.82
N THR A 18 -15.39 14.97 -10.55
CA THR A 18 -16.26 16.07 -10.14
C THR A 18 -15.50 17.39 -10.27
N VAL A 19 -15.82 18.23 -11.26
CA VAL A 19 -15.17 19.55 -11.44
C VAL A 19 -15.86 20.67 -10.67
N SER A 20 -17.11 20.45 -10.22
CA SER A 20 -17.78 21.37 -9.29
C SER A 20 -18.82 20.66 -8.43
N ASP A 21 -18.97 21.10 -7.19
CA ASP A 21 -20.07 20.72 -6.27
C ASP A 21 -21.07 21.88 -6.05
N GLY A 22 -21.00 22.92 -6.88
CA GLY A 22 -21.79 24.15 -6.77
C GLY A 22 -21.17 25.23 -5.86
N ARG A 23 -20.18 24.88 -5.04
CA ARG A 23 -19.44 25.83 -4.19
C ARG A 23 -17.95 25.89 -4.57
N HIS A 24 -17.35 24.73 -4.75
CA HIS A 24 -15.96 24.52 -5.10
C HIS A 24 -15.85 24.23 -6.59
N THR A 25 -14.72 24.64 -7.16
CA THR A 25 -14.24 24.17 -8.45
C THR A 25 -12.98 23.37 -8.22
N PHE A 26 -12.94 22.16 -8.76
CA PHE A 26 -11.86 21.19 -8.59
C PHE A 26 -11.06 21.09 -9.89
N ALA A 27 -9.73 21.08 -9.77
CA ALA A 27 -8.84 20.85 -10.89
C ALA A 27 -7.97 19.62 -10.62
N TYR A 28 -7.81 18.81 -11.65
CA TYR A 28 -7.12 17.52 -11.60
C TYR A 28 -5.89 17.53 -12.51
N ASP A 29 -4.90 16.71 -12.18
CA ASP A 29 -3.80 16.43 -13.10
C ASP A 29 -4.13 15.31 -14.09
N ALA A 30 -3.18 14.96 -14.96
CA ALA A 30 -3.36 13.91 -15.97
C ALA A 30 -3.58 12.50 -15.39
N LEU A 31 -3.29 12.30 -14.10
CA LEU A 31 -3.53 11.05 -13.37
C LEU A 31 -4.85 11.09 -12.59
N ASN A 32 -5.72 12.07 -12.86
CA ASN A 32 -6.98 12.31 -12.17
C ASN A 32 -6.84 12.59 -10.67
N ARG A 33 -5.68 13.14 -10.22
CA ARG A 33 -5.45 13.52 -8.82
C ARG A 33 -5.86 14.97 -8.60
N LEU A 34 -6.58 15.26 -7.52
CA LEU A 34 -7.00 16.62 -7.20
C LEU A 34 -5.79 17.48 -6.85
N VAL A 35 -5.46 18.48 -7.68
CA VAL A 35 -4.28 19.34 -7.47
C VAL A 35 -4.62 20.76 -7.04
N SER A 36 -5.85 21.22 -7.26
CA SER A 36 -6.28 22.56 -6.85
C SER A 36 -7.77 22.64 -6.57
N VAL A 37 -8.12 23.44 -5.57
CA VAL A 37 -9.51 23.81 -5.26
C VAL A 37 -9.63 25.33 -5.32
N SER A 38 -10.70 25.80 -5.94
CA SER A 38 -11.06 27.21 -5.99
C SER A 38 -12.47 27.46 -5.46
N VAL A 39 -12.68 28.61 -4.82
CA VAL A 39 -14.00 29.12 -4.44
C VAL A 39 -14.14 30.51 -5.02
N LYS A 40 -15.24 30.78 -5.75
CA LYS A 40 -15.47 32.05 -6.45
C LYS A 40 -14.25 32.49 -7.28
N ASN A 41 -13.68 31.55 -8.06
CA ASN A 41 -12.50 31.74 -8.91
C ASN A 41 -11.20 32.11 -8.19
N LYS A 42 -11.14 31.98 -6.86
CA LYS A 42 -9.91 32.14 -6.08
C LYS A 42 -9.43 30.78 -5.60
N VAL A 43 -8.17 30.45 -5.86
CA VAL A 43 -7.54 29.22 -5.35
C VAL A 43 -7.50 29.27 -3.83
N THR A 44 -8.13 28.28 -3.18
CA THR A 44 -8.19 28.13 -1.72
C THR A 44 -7.28 27.02 -1.22
N ALA A 45 -6.99 26.02 -2.05
CA ALA A 45 -6.02 24.99 -1.73
C ALA A 45 -5.29 24.42 -2.95
N ARG A 46 -4.08 23.93 -2.71
CA ARG A 46 -3.26 23.16 -3.65
C ARG A 46 -2.71 21.92 -2.96
N TYR A 47 -2.55 20.84 -3.73
CA TYR A 47 -2.04 19.57 -3.24
C TYR A 47 -0.93 19.05 -4.15
N THR A 48 0.05 18.35 -3.57
CA THR A 48 1.11 17.67 -4.30
C THR A 48 1.15 16.20 -3.91
N TYR A 49 1.71 15.36 -4.79
CA TYR A 49 1.70 13.91 -4.63
C TYR A 49 3.07 13.32 -4.99
N ASP A 50 3.39 12.16 -4.43
CA ASP A 50 4.54 11.36 -4.84
C ASP A 50 4.17 10.38 -5.98
N ALA A 51 5.13 9.52 -6.33
CA ALA A 51 4.97 8.49 -7.36
C ALA A 51 4.00 7.36 -6.94
N TRP A 52 3.77 7.18 -5.64
CA TRP A 52 2.81 6.20 -5.09
C TRP A 52 1.43 6.80 -4.85
N ASN A 53 1.13 7.95 -5.47
CA ASN A 53 -0.16 8.64 -5.33
C ASN A 53 -0.47 9.15 -3.91
N ARG A 54 0.53 9.20 -3.02
CA ARG A 54 0.35 9.72 -1.66
C ARG A 54 0.53 11.23 -1.66
N ARG A 55 -0.35 11.93 -0.96
CA ARG A 55 -0.31 13.39 -0.86
C ARG A 55 0.89 13.83 -0.05
N THR A 56 1.89 14.44 -0.67
CA THR A 56 3.11 14.91 0.00
C THR A 56 2.96 16.27 0.66
N SER A 57 2.07 17.13 0.14
CA SER A 57 1.79 18.42 0.77
C SER A 57 0.40 18.96 0.45
N LYS A 58 -0.04 19.87 1.31
CA LYS A 58 -1.22 20.70 1.13
C LYS A 58 -0.88 22.14 1.47
N THR A 59 -1.18 23.07 0.57
CA THR A 59 -1.19 24.51 0.85
C THR A 59 -2.62 25.01 0.91
N ALA A 60 -3.09 25.43 2.09
CA ALA A 60 -4.43 25.99 2.28
C ALA A 60 -4.39 27.08 3.36
N GLY A 61 -5.20 28.13 3.21
CA GLY A 61 -5.26 29.22 4.21
C GLY A 61 -3.92 29.94 4.45
N GLY A 62 -3.02 29.95 3.46
CA GLY A 62 -1.68 30.53 3.59
C GLY A 62 -0.65 29.64 4.29
N ARG A 63 -1.02 28.39 4.62
CA ARG A 63 -0.17 27.44 5.33
C ARG A 63 0.11 26.21 4.47
N THR A 64 1.38 25.81 4.38
CA THR A 64 1.79 24.56 3.74
C THR A 64 2.12 23.51 4.80
N VAL A 65 1.42 22.38 4.74
CA VAL A 65 1.62 21.20 5.57
C VAL A 65 2.18 20.09 4.69
N HIS A 66 3.26 19.46 5.14
CA HIS A 66 3.82 18.23 4.59
C HIS A 66 3.31 17.03 5.37
N TYR A 67 3.07 15.94 4.64
CA TYR A 67 2.59 14.68 5.18
C TYR A 67 3.68 13.62 5.07
N HIS A 68 3.91 12.91 6.17
CA HIS A 68 4.95 11.89 6.29
C HIS A 68 4.32 10.52 6.44
N TYR A 69 4.85 9.56 5.68
CA TYR A 69 4.30 8.22 5.58
C TYR A 69 5.32 7.17 6.00
N ASP A 70 4.84 6.08 6.60
CA ASP A 70 5.68 4.91 6.84
C ASP A 70 5.81 4.02 5.59
N GLN A 71 6.49 2.88 5.74
CA GLN A 71 6.69 1.88 4.69
C GLN A 71 5.39 1.25 4.18
N ASP A 72 4.34 1.22 5.02
CA ASP A 72 3.01 0.71 4.66
C ASP A 72 2.12 1.84 4.10
N SER A 73 2.69 3.02 3.86
CA SER A 73 2.00 4.22 3.36
C SER A 73 0.92 4.78 4.30
N ARG A 74 1.04 4.51 5.60
CA ARG A 74 0.18 5.13 6.62
C ARG A 74 0.72 6.50 6.99
N LEU A 75 -0.19 7.47 7.16
CA LEU A 75 0.17 8.82 7.62
C LEU A 75 0.67 8.75 9.07
N ILE A 76 1.96 9.00 9.28
CA ILE A 76 2.60 8.97 10.60
C ILE A 76 2.93 10.36 11.14
N GLY A 77 2.91 11.41 10.31
CA GLY A 77 3.18 12.75 10.82
C GLY A 77 2.84 13.88 9.87
N GLU A 78 2.75 15.07 10.45
CA GLU A 78 2.52 16.34 9.76
C GLU A 78 3.58 17.36 10.18
N SER A 79 4.13 18.11 9.23
CA SER A 79 5.04 19.21 9.52
C SER A 79 4.74 20.45 8.67
N LEU A 80 5.16 21.61 9.12
CA LEU A 80 5.22 22.81 8.30
C LEU A 80 6.35 22.73 7.26
N ALA A 81 6.30 23.60 6.26
CA ALA A 81 7.33 23.73 5.22
C ALA A 81 8.73 24.09 5.77
N ASN A 82 8.80 24.69 6.96
CA ASN A 82 10.06 24.99 7.65
C ASN A 82 10.58 23.83 8.52
N GLY A 83 9.93 22.65 8.48
CA GLY A 83 10.31 21.47 9.26
C GLY A 83 9.73 21.42 10.69
N THR A 84 8.97 22.42 11.13
CA THR A 84 8.29 22.37 12.44
C THR A 84 7.26 21.24 12.44
N VAL A 85 7.45 20.24 13.30
CA VAL A 85 6.51 19.13 13.48
C VAL A 85 5.22 19.63 14.12
N LEU A 86 4.08 19.17 13.62
CA LEU A 86 2.75 19.54 14.10
C LEU A 86 2.10 18.38 14.87
N ARG A 87 2.21 17.18 14.30
CA ARG A 87 1.56 15.97 14.80
C ARG A 87 2.36 14.74 14.42
N GLU A 88 2.34 13.74 15.29
CA GLU A 88 2.73 12.37 14.99
C GLU A 88 1.60 11.41 15.38
N TYR A 89 1.38 10.41 14.53
CA TYR A 89 0.33 9.42 14.70
C TYR A 89 0.96 8.06 14.98
N VAL A 90 0.53 7.43 16.07
CA VAL A 90 0.98 6.10 16.47
C VAL A 90 -0.12 5.09 16.17
N TYR A 91 0.25 4.03 15.44
CA TYR A 91 -0.65 2.94 15.08
C TYR A 91 -0.24 1.65 15.75
N LEU A 92 -1.23 0.83 16.10
CA LEU A 92 -1.03 -0.56 16.51
C LEU A 92 -1.95 -1.43 15.65
N ARG A 93 -1.38 -2.41 14.95
CA ARG A 93 -2.13 -3.32 14.06
C ARG A 93 -3.02 -2.61 13.01
N GLY A 94 -2.58 -1.43 12.55
CA GLY A 94 -3.31 -0.63 11.56
C GLY A 94 -4.33 0.36 12.15
N GLU A 95 -4.60 0.31 13.45
CA GLU A 95 -5.50 1.25 14.13
C GLU A 95 -4.73 2.40 14.79
N PRO A 96 -5.23 3.65 14.75
CA PRO A 96 -4.62 4.75 15.48
C PRO A 96 -4.84 4.54 16.98
N VAL A 97 -3.75 4.58 17.76
CA VAL A 97 -3.81 4.40 19.22
C VAL A 97 -3.38 5.63 20.00
N ALA A 98 -2.48 6.44 19.43
CA ALA A 98 -2.09 7.70 20.05
C ALA A 98 -1.81 8.80 19.01
N LEU A 99 -1.97 10.04 19.47
CA LEU A 99 -1.60 11.27 18.79
C LEU A 99 -0.64 12.03 19.70
N LEU A 100 0.54 12.36 19.17
CA LEU A 100 1.44 13.33 19.77
C LEU A 100 1.23 14.67 19.04
N GLU A 101 0.76 15.68 19.75
CA GLU A 101 0.48 17.01 19.21
C GLU A 101 1.56 18.01 19.67
N TYR A 102 1.89 18.99 18.84
CA TYR A 102 2.98 19.95 19.09
C TYR A 102 2.60 21.42 18.93
N GLU A 103 1.38 21.75 18.47
CA GLU A 103 1.02 23.10 18.05
C GLU A 103 0.09 23.79 19.05
N THR A 104 -1.13 23.31 19.17
CA THR A 104 -2.22 23.99 19.89
C THR A 104 -2.26 23.60 21.36
N GLN A 105 -2.05 22.32 21.67
CA GLN A 105 -2.00 21.80 23.03
C GLN A 105 -0.99 20.64 23.04
N PRO A 106 0.31 20.95 23.15
CA PRO A 106 1.34 19.93 23.03
C PRO A 106 1.19 18.82 24.06
N GLY A 107 1.26 17.57 23.63
CA GLY A 107 1.12 16.42 24.52
C GLY A 107 0.65 15.13 23.85
N TRP A 108 0.58 14.09 24.68
CA TRP A 108 0.08 12.77 24.30
C TRP A 108 -1.44 12.69 24.48
N TYR A 109 -2.10 12.18 23.45
CA TYR A 109 -3.53 11.89 23.45
C TYR A 109 -3.77 10.48 22.92
N PHE A 110 -4.81 9.82 23.42
CA PHE A 110 -5.11 8.43 23.10
C PHE A 110 -6.45 8.33 22.39
N TYR A 111 -6.47 7.56 21.30
CA TYR A 111 -7.67 7.36 20.51
C TYR A 111 -8.61 6.38 21.19
N VAL A 112 -9.91 6.70 21.15
CA VAL A 112 -11.00 5.75 21.39
C VAL A 112 -11.73 5.59 20.07
N THR A 113 -11.73 4.37 19.53
CA THR A 113 -12.27 4.03 18.21
C THR A 113 -13.57 3.22 18.32
N ASP A 114 -14.33 3.16 17.22
CA ASP A 114 -15.42 2.18 17.07
C ASP A 114 -14.90 0.84 16.53
N HIS A 115 -15.82 -0.08 16.21
CA HIS A 115 -15.49 -1.42 15.72
C HIS A 115 -14.78 -1.45 14.36
N LEU A 116 -14.77 -0.33 13.63
CA LEU A 116 -14.03 -0.18 12.37
C LEU A 116 -12.68 0.51 12.58
N GLY A 117 -12.30 0.88 13.79
CA GLY A 117 -11.11 1.69 14.03
C GLY A 117 -11.31 3.19 13.75
N THR A 118 -12.56 3.67 13.61
CA THR A 118 -12.85 5.09 13.38
C THR A 118 -12.70 5.87 14.68
N PRO A 119 -11.89 6.95 14.72
CA PRO A 119 -11.79 7.81 15.90
C PRO A 119 -13.13 8.41 16.33
N GLN A 120 -13.61 8.01 17.52
CA GLN A 120 -14.80 8.56 18.17
C GLN A 120 -14.42 9.63 19.20
N GLN A 121 -13.29 9.43 19.90
CA GLN A 121 -12.75 10.39 20.87
C GLN A 121 -11.22 10.42 20.86
N LEU A 122 -10.66 11.53 21.37
CA LEU A 122 -9.31 11.58 21.93
C LEU A 122 -9.39 11.95 23.40
N VAL A 123 -8.60 11.26 24.22
CA VAL A 123 -8.48 11.52 25.67
C VAL A 123 -7.05 11.91 26.04
N ASP A 124 -6.89 12.77 27.05
CA ASP A 124 -5.58 13.07 27.64
C ASP A 124 -5.12 11.95 28.60
N SER A 125 -3.92 12.10 29.18
CA SER A 125 -3.34 11.13 30.13
C SER A 125 -4.15 10.96 31.43
N ARG A 126 -5.12 11.83 31.70
CA ARG A 126 -6.02 11.76 32.86
C ARG A 126 -7.40 11.23 32.47
N GLY A 127 -7.59 10.82 31.21
CA GLY A 127 -8.87 10.33 30.68
C GLY A 127 -9.86 11.45 30.32
N ALA A 128 -9.45 12.72 30.32
CA ALA A 128 -10.33 13.80 29.92
C ALA A 128 -10.47 13.83 28.40
N VAL A 129 -11.71 13.80 27.90
CA VAL A 129 -11.99 13.92 26.45
C VAL A 129 -11.55 15.30 25.96
N VAL A 130 -10.67 15.36 24.97
CA VAL A 130 -10.17 16.60 24.34
C VAL A 130 -10.69 16.80 22.91
N TRP A 131 -11.10 15.71 22.27
CA TRP A 131 -11.79 15.73 20.98
C TRP A 131 -12.86 14.66 20.95
N GLN A 132 -13.99 14.95 20.31
CA GLN A 132 -15.09 13.99 20.14
C GLN A 132 -15.90 14.33 18.90
N ALA A 133 -16.34 13.31 18.17
CA ALA A 133 -17.28 13.45 17.07
C ALA A 133 -18.40 12.40 17.14
N ALA A 134 -19.54 12.72 16.53
CA ALA A 134 -20.59 11.76 16.19
C ALA A 134 -20.67 11.64 14.67
N TYR A 135 -20.95 10.45 14.15
CA TYR A 135 -20.91 10.16 12.72
C TYR A 135 -22.28 9.76 12.17
N LEU A 136 -22.58 10.23 10.96
CA LEU A 136 -23.60 9.60 10.12
C LEU A 136 -23.04 8.31 9.49
N PRO A 137 -23.87 7.39 9.00
CA PRO A 137 -23.42 6.09 8.48
C PRO A 137 -22.36 6.17 7.37
N TYR A 138 -22.39 7.22 6.55
CA TYR A 138 -21.43 7.47 5.47
C TYR A 138 -20.24 8.34 5.90
N GLY A 139 -19.97 8.44 7.20
CA GLY A 139 -18.75 9.07 7.72
C GLY A 139 -18.81 10.59 7.86
N GLU A 140 -19.95 11.24 7.61
CA GLU A 140 -20.07 12.68 7.90
C GLU A 140 -19.97 12.90 9.41
N ALA A 141 -18.90 13.57 9.82
CA ALA A 141 -18.56 13.78 11.23
C ALA A 141 -19.11 15.12 11.73
N LYS A 142 -19.93 15.07 12.77
CA LYS A 142 -20.28 16.23 13.60
C LYS A 142 -19.34 16.27 14.81
N VAL A 143 -18.35 17.16 14.75
CA VAL A 143 -17.42 17.39 15.88
C VAL A 143 -18.17 18.05 17.03
N LEU A 144 -18.19 17.40 18.19
CA LEU A 144 -18.87 17.84 19.41
C LEU A 144 -17.91 18.56 20.37
N LYS A 145 -16.62 18.19 20.34
CA LYS A 145 -15.54 18.80 21.12
C LYS A 145 -14.24 18.78 20.32
N ALA A 146 -13.45 19.85 20.41
CA ALA A 146 -12.14 19.94 19.76
C ALA A 146 -11.24 20.97 20.46
N THR A 147 -10.73 20.64 21.65
CA THR A 147 -9.62 21.41 22.26
C THR A 147 -8.28 21.05 21.62
N VAL A 148 -8.19 19.83 21.08
CA VAL A 148 -7.10 19.32 20.23
C VAL A 148 -7.67 19.01 18.85
N GLN A 149 -6.92 19.33 17.79
CA GLN A 149 -7.35 19.02 16.42
C GLN A 149 -7.11 17.53 16.09
N ASN A 150 -8.15 16.87 15.56
CA ASN A 150 -8.05 15.56 14.94
C ASN A 150 -8.70 15.55 13.55
N ASN A 151 -7.92 15.19 12.55
CA ASN A 151 -8.36 15.13 11.16
C ASN A 151 -8.57 13.69 10.66
N LEU A 152 -8.19 12.65 11.42
CA LEU A 152 -8.49 11.27 11.03
C LEU A 152 -10.00 11.02 11.02
N ARG A 153 -10.48 10.24 10.05
CA ARG A 153 -11.90 9.85 9.87
C ARG A 153 -11.99 8.33 9.80
N PHE A 154 -12.85 7.76 8.95
CA PHE A 154 -12.82 6.31 8.68
C PHE A 154 -11.39 5.86 8.34
N PRO A 155 -11.06 4.57 8.52
CA PRO A 155 -9.72 4.07 8.23
C PRO A 155 -9.19 4.55 6.87
N GLY A 156 -7.95 5.05 6.86
CA GLY A 156 -7.30 5.62 5.67
C GLY A 156 -7.70 7.08 5.34
N GLN A 157 -8.72 7.62 5.99
CA GLN A 157 -9.27 8.93 5.64
C GLN A 157 -8.73 10.08 6.51
N TYR A 158 -8.41 11.19 5.84
CA TYR A 158 -7.99 12.46 6.43
C TYR A 158 -8.94 13.60 6.02
N PHE A 159 -9.45 14.35 6.98
CA PHE A 159 -10.38 15.45 6.74
C PHE A 159 -9.69 16.73 6.28
N ASP A 160 -10.16 17.25 5.15
CA ASP A 160 -9.74 18.53 4.59
C ASP A 160 -10.80 19.60 4.83
N ALA A 161 -10.54 20.47 5.81
CA ALA A 161 -11.48 21.50 6.24
C ALA A 161 -11.87 22.50 5.14
N GLU A 162 -10.98 22.74 4.18
CA GLU A 162 -11.22 23.70 3.09
C GLU A 162 -12.26 23.23 2.07
N THR A 163 -12.50 21.92 1.96
CA THR A 163 -13.46 21.32 1.03
C THR A 163 -14.59 20.58 1.74
N GLY A 164 -14.33 20.09 2.96
CA GLY A 164 -15.19 19.14 3.66
C GLY A 164 -15.05 17.70 3.14
N LEU A 165 -14.13 17.45 2.21
CA LEU A 165 -13.83 16.13 1.69
C LEU A 165 -12.87 15.38 2.62
N HIS A 166 -12.86 14.06 2.46
CA HIS A 166 -11.93 13.18 3.12
C HIS A 166 -10.91 12.69 2.09
N TYR A 167 -9.66 13.11 2.20
CA TYR A 167 -8.56 12.50 1.44
C TYR A 167 -8.41 11.04 1.87
N ASN A 168 -8.44 10.13 0.90
CA ASN A 168 -8.36 8.68 1.13
C ASN A 168 -7.39 8.05 0.12
N TRP A 169 -6.10 8.39 0.31
CA TRP A 169 -4.97 8.01 -0.52
C TRP A 169 -5.18 8.20 -2.03
N ASN A 170 -5.78 7.22 -2.71
CA ASN A 170 -5.97 7.24 -4.15
C ASN A 170 -7.13 8.12 -4.61
N ARG A 171 -8.07 8.45 -3.71
CA ARG A 171 -9.28 9.19 -4.05
C ARG A 171 -9.67 10.18 -2.96
N TYR A 172 -10.55 11.12 -3.30
CA TYR A 172 -11.20 12.01 -2.33
C TYR A 172 -12.65 11.57 -2.14
N TYR A 173 -13.02 11.31 -0.90
CA TYR A 173 -14.34 10.85 -0.49
C TYR A 173 -15.20 12.03 -0.04
N ASN A 174 -16.44 12.09 -0.52
CA ASN A 174 -17.43 13.05 -0.08
C ASN A 174 -18.44 12.38 0.87
N PRO A 175 -18.34 12.62 2.19
CA PRO A 175 -19.22 11.98 3.16
C PRO A 175 -20.69 12.42 3.02
N LYS A 176 -20.96 13.60 2.43
CA LYS A 176 -22.32 14.11 2.25
C LYS A 176 -23.09 13.39 1.16
N THR A 177 -22.39 12.88 0.15
CA THR A 177 -22.97 12.11 -0.95
C THR A 177 -22.68 10.61 -0.84
N GLY A 178 -21.88 10.20 0.15
CA GLY A 178 -21.54 8.81 0.43
C GLY A 178 -20.65 8.15 -0.63
N ARG A 179 -19.85 8.93 -1.37
CA ARG A 179 -19.10 8.41 -2.53
C ARG A 179 -17.82 9.18 -2.85
N TYR A 180 -16.95 8.58 -3.65
CA TYR A 180 -15.76 9.24 -4.19
C TYR A 180 -16.11 10.29 -5.26
N ILE A 181 -15.27 11.32 -5.38
CA ILE A 181 -15.45 12.40 -6.37
C ILE A 181 -14.81 12.10 -7.72
N THR A 182 -14.01 11.04 -7.80
CA THR A 182 -13.36 10.52 -9.01
C THR A 182 -13.72 9.04 -9.17
N ALA A 183 -13.67 8.55 -10.41
CA ALA A 183 -13.83 7.12 -10.68
C ALA A 183 -12.65 6.33 -10.10
N ASP A 184 -12.90 5.04 -9.81
CA ASP A 184 -11.90 4.12 -9.30
C ASP A 184 -10.72 3.95 -10.28
N PRO A 185 -9.47 4.21 -9.87
CA PRO A 185 -8.30 3.99 -10.71
C PRO A 185 -8.14 2.55 -11.18
N ILE A 186 -8.62 1.56 -10.42
CA ILE A 186 -8.61 0.15 -10.82
C ILE A 186 -9.89 -0.28 -11.56
N GLY A 187 -10.76 0.69 -11.88
CA GLY A 187 -11.98 0.48 -12.67
C GLY A 187 -12.94 -0.52 -12.02
N LEU A 188 -13.47 -1.43 -12.81
CA LEU A 188 -14.47 -2.40 -12.36
C LEU A 188 -13.92 -3.49 -11.43
N VAL A 189 -12.58 -3.57 -11.27
CA VAL A 189 -11.96 -4.47 -10.29
C VAL A 189 -12.30 -4.03 -8.87
N GLY A 190 -12.47 -2.72 -8.63
CA GLY A 190 -12.93 -2.17 -7.34
C GLY A 190 -14.44 -2.29 -7.12
N GLY A 191 -15.18 -2.82 -8.10
CA GLY A 191 -16.62 -3.04 -8.05
C GLY A 191 -17.39 -2.36 -9.20
N MET A 192 -18.63 -2.77 -9.40
CA MET A 192 -19.47 -2.28 -10.51
C MET A 192 -19.76 -0.77 -10.44
N ASN A 193 -19.81 -0.21 -9.23
CA ASN A 193 -19.95 1.24 -9.04
C ASN A 193 -18.59 1.83 -8.70
N VAL A 194 -17.91 2.35 -9.71
CA VAL A 194 -16.56 2.94 -9.63
C VAL A 194 -16.44 4.18 -8.72
N TYR A 195 -17.52 4.61 -8.07
CA TYR A 195 -17.51 5.70 -7.09
C TYR A 195 -17.89 5.25 -5.68
N ALA A 196 -18.31 4.01 -5.49
CA ALA A 196 -18.82 3.54 -4.20
C ALA A 196 -17.73 3.53 -3.14
N TYR A 197 -18.09 3.87 -1.91
CA TYR A 197 -17.27 3.61 -0.73
C TYR A 197 -17.79 2.34 -0.06
N ALA A 198 -16.88 1.41 0.27
CA ALA A 198 -17.18 0.22 1.06
C ALA A 198 -18.39 -0.59 0.56
N GLU A 199 -18.55 -0.75 -0.76
CA GLU A 199 -19.71 -1.39 -1.40
C GLU A 199 -21.09 -0.84 -0.98
N ASN A 200 -21.14 0.41 -0.53
CA ASN A 200 -22.29 1.07 0.08
C ASN A 200 -22.73 0.47 1.44
N ASN A 201 -21.87 -0.32 2.08
CA ASN A 201 -22.07 -0.87 3.43
C ASN A 201 -20.98 -0.38 4.41
N PRO A 202 -20.87 0.95 4.64
CA PRO A 202 -19.82 1.55 5.48
C PRO A 202 -19.94 1.22 6.97
N ILE A 203 -21.02 0.54 7.40
CA ILE A 203 -21.19 0.08 8.78
C ILE A 203 -20.36 -1.17 9.03
N ASN A 204 -20.19 -2.02 8.01
CA ASN A 204 -19.50 -3.30 8.15
C ASN A 204 -18.11 -3.25 7.51
N TRP A 205 -17.97 -2.49 6.42
CA TRP A 205 -16.81 -2.55 5.54
C TRP A 205 -16.12 -1.18 5.46
N ILE A 206 -14.84 -1.21 5.13
CA ILE A 206 -13.96 -0.04 5.03
C ILE A 206 -13.20 -0.06 3.70
N ASP A 207 -12.68 1.09 3.28
CA ASP A 207 -11.75 1.19 2.14
C ASP A 207 -10.60 2.15 2.53
N PRO A 208 -9.52 1.65 3.14
CA PRO A 208 -8.38 2.45 3.63
C PRO A 208 -7.46 3.00 2.54
N LYS A 209 -7.52 2.43 1.34
CA LYS A 209 -6.66 2.84 0.22
C LYS A 209 -7.42 3.70 -0.78
N GLY A 210 -8.75 3.75 -0.69
CA GLY A 210 -9.58 4.31 -1.72
C GLY A 210 -9.51 3.51 -3.02
N LEU A 211 -9.51 2.18 -2.97
CA LEU A 211 -9.48 1.30 -4.15
C LEU A 211 -10.45 0.12 -4.04
N THR A 212 -10.51 -0.54 -2.89
CA THR A 212 -11.34 -1.72 -2.69
C THR A 212 -11.92 -1.74 -1.28
N ALA A 213 -13.14 -2.25 -1.17
CA ALA A 213 -13.71 -2.50 0.14
C ALA A 213 -13.04 -3.74 0.77
N MET A 214 -12.84 -3.69 2.08
CA MET A 214 -12.41 -4.81 2.89
C MET A 214 -13.33 -4.91 4.12
N GLU A 215 -13.57 -6.13 4.59
CA GLU A 215 -14.20 -6.34 5.88
C GLU A 215 -13.19 -5.95 6.98
N TRP A 216 -13.61 -5.15 7.96
CA TRP A 216 -12.77 -4.92 9.15
C TRP A 216 -12.74 -6.24 9.93
N ALA A 217 -11.76 -7.09 9.65
CA ALA A 217 -11.51 -8.24 10.48
C ALA A 217 -11.10 -7.71 11.86
N ILE A 218 -12.04 -7.72 12.83
CA ILE A 218 -11.66 -7.96 14.24
C ILE A 218 -10.62 -9.09 14.18
N PRO A 219 -9.44 -8.99 14.83
CA PRO A 219 -8.39 -9.99 14.72
C PRO A 219 -8.87 -11.33 15.31
N ALA A 220 -9.61 -12.07 14.50
CA ALA A 220 -10.13 -13.40 14.68
C ALA A 220 -9.99 -14.21 13.37
N ALA A 221 -9.64 -13.56 12.24
CA ALA A 221 -9.48 -14.23 10.94
C ALA A 221 -8.01 -14.46 10.51
N THR A 222 -7.02 -14.25 11.39
CA THR A 222 -5.67 -14.85 11.23
C THR A 222 -5.55 -16.20 11.93
N ILE A 223 -6.67 -16.90 12.13
CA ILE A 223 -6.72 -18.36 12.35
C ILE A 223 -7.59 -18.98 11.25
N ILE A 224 -7.24 -18.73 9.99
CA ILE A 224 -7.41 -19.75 8.93
C ILE A 224 -6.03 -19.96 8.28
N SER A 225 -5.03 -20.12 9.14
CA SER A 225 -3.88 -20.95 8.85
C SER A 225 -4.21 -22.31 9.45
N GLN A 226 -4.45 -23.30 8.59
CA GLN A 226 -4.53 -24.74 8.92
C GLN A 226 -5.82 -25.28 9.57
N LEU A 227 -6.98 -25.11 8.91
CA LEU A 227 -7.96 -26.18 8.95
C LEU A 227 -8.08 -26.81 7.56
N ASP A 228 -7.40 -27.94 7.40
CA ASP A 228 -7.79 -29.00 6.47
C ASP A 228 -9.30 -29.21 6.60
N THR A 229 -10.07 -28.72 5.63
CA THR A 229 -11.44 -29.19 5.45
C THR A 229 -11.56 -29.72 4.02
N PRO A 230 -11.72 -31.04 3.86
CA PRO A 230 -12.05 -31.60 2.58
C PRO A 230 -13.52 -31.31 2.29
N LEU A 231 -13.78 -30.64 1.17
CA LEU A 231 -15.04 -30.46 0.43
C LEU A 231 -15.67 -29.03 0.50
N PRO A 232 -15.83 -28.36 -0.66
CA PRO A 232 -16.40 -27.02 -0.73
C PRO A 232 -17.93 -27.04 -0.79
N GLY A 233 -18.57 -26.23 0.04
CA GLY A 233 -19.98 -25.83 -0.10
C GLY A 233 -20.12 -24.49 -0.84
N PRO A 234 -21.28 -24.20 -1.47
CA PRO A 234 -21.47 -23.01 -2.30
C PRO A 234 -21.50 -21.68 -1.53
N ALA A 235 -21.44 -21.70 -0.19
CA ALA A 235 -21.46 -20.51 0.65
C ALA A 235 -20.05 -19.89 0.88
N ASP A 236 -18.96 -20.64 0.66
CA ASP A 236 -17.58 -20.16 0.89
C ASP A 236 -16.92 -19.56 -0.37
N ALA A 237 -17.59 -19.65 -1.53
CA ALA A 237 -17.04 -19.19 -2.80
C ALA A 237 -17.14 -17.67 -3.02
N ILE A 238 -17.95 -16.96 -2.22
CA ILE A 238 -18.13 -15.50 -2.38
C ILE A 238 -17.23 -14.70 -1.42
N GLY A 239 -16.85 -15.27 -0.26
CA GLY A 239 -15.93 -14.63 0.69
C GLY A 239 -14.44 -14.85 0.38
N GLY A 240 -14.06 -15.96 -0.28
CA GLY A 240 -12.66 -16.28 -0.58
C GLY A 240 -12.04 -15.49 -1.75
N ALA A 241 -12.85 -15.00 -2.68
CA ALA A 241 -12.36 -14.29 -3.87
C ALA A 241 -11.91 -12.84 -3.57
N ILE A 242 -12.51 -12.18 -2.57
CA ILE A 242 -12.19 -10.79 -2.21
C ILE A 242 -10.90 -10.71 -1.39
N ILE A 243 -10.65 -11.69 -0.52
CA ILE A 243 -9.41 -11.78 0.28
C ILE A 243 -8.19 -12.06 -0.63
N GLY A 244 -8.36 -12.87 -1.68
CA GLY A 244 -7.27 -13.18 -2.63
C GLY A 244 -6.77 -11.96 -3.41
N ILE A 245 -7.66 -11.03 -3.77
CA ILE A 245 -7.28 -9.82 -4.51
C ILE A 245 -6.60 -8.80 -3.58
N ALA A 246 -7.07 -8.64 -2.34
CA ALA A 246 -6.42 -7.75 -1.36
C ALA A 246 -4.99 -8.20 -1.00
N LEU A 247 -4.75 -9.52 -0.92
CA LEU A 247 -3.41 -10.08 -0.68
C LEU A 247 -2.46 -9.99 -1.89
N LEU A 248 -2.98 -9.96 -3.12
CA LEU A 248 -2.15 -9.81 -4.32
C LEU A 248 -1.58 -8.38 -4.48
N TYR A 249 -2.28 -7.35 -4.01
CA TYR A 249 -1.85 -5.96 -4.19
C TYR A 249 -0.78 -5.49 -3.18
N ASP A 250 -0.70 -6.05 -1.98
CA ASP A 250 0.43 -5.77 -1.07
C ASP A 250 1.77 -6.33 -1.58
N THR A 251 1.74 -7.20 -2.60
CA THR A 251 2.92 -7.72 -3.30
C THR A 251 3.23 -7.04 -4.64
N TRP A 252 2.48 -6.00 -5.06
CA TRP A 252 2.49 -5.46 -6.44
C TRP A 252 3.24 -4.12 -6.70
N PRO A 253 4.45 -3.85 -6.17
CA PRO A 253 5.32 -2.85 -6.81
C PRO A 253 6.20 -3.43 -7.93
N GLY A 254 6.28 -4.76 -8.08
CA GLY A 254 7.27 -5.42 -8.94
C GLY A 254 6.79 -5.89 -10.32
N MET A 255 5.49 -5.83 -10.64
CA MET A 255 4.93 -6.50 -11.83
C MET A 255 4.49 -5.56 -12.97
N MET A 256 4.80 -4.27 -12.90
CA MET A 256 4.46 -3.30 -13.95
C MET A 256 5.71 -2.59 -14.46
N ASN A 257 6.70 -3.36 -14.88
CA ASN A 257 7.68 -2.86 -15.83
C ASN A 257 8.04 -3.97 -16.80
N GLU A 258 7.19 -4.14 -17.81
CA GLU A 258 7.52 -4.71 -19.11
C GLU A 258 6.30 -4.54 -19.99
N SER A 259 6.17 -3.35 -20.57
CA SER A 259 5.45 -3.21 -21.83
C SER A 259 6.27 -3.95 -22.88
N ASN A 260 5.66 -4.96 -23.50
CA ASN A 260 6.13 -5.60 -24.72
C ASN A 260 6.54 -4.54 -25.75
N GLU A 261 7.85 -4.40 -25.98
CA GLU A 261 8.38 -4.06 -27.29
C GLU A 261 9.71 -4.81 -27.44
N SER A 262 9.81 -5.53 -28.54
CA SER A 262 10.84 -6.48 -28.94
C SER A 262 12.26 -5.90 -28.91
N ASP A 263 13.23 -6.66 -28.42
CA ASP A 263 14.58 -6.70 -29.02
C ASP A 263 15.37 -7.95 -28.60
N GLU A 264 15.96 -8.60 -29.61
CA GLU A 264 16.93 -9.68 -29.48
C GLU A 264 18.25 -9.16 -28.90
N GLY A 265 18.87 -9.87 -27.95
CA GLY A 265 20.27 -9.64 -27.56
C GLY A 265 20.59 -10.11 -26.14
N GLY A 266 21.22 -11.28 -26.00
CA GLY A 266 21.61 -11.86 -24.72
C GLY A 266 22.91 -11.29 -24.13
N GLU A 267 23.14 -11.57 -22.85
CA GLU A 267 24.48 -11.58 -22.23
C GLU A 267 24.71 -12.86 -21.42
N GLU A 268 25.93 -13.38 -21.56
CA GLU A 268 26.43 -14.70 -21.21
C GLU A 268 26.66 -14.91 -19.70
N CYS A 269 26.57 -16.17 -19.24
CA CYS A 269 27.03 -16.59 -17.91
C CYS A 269 28.53 -16.91 -17.92
N GLU A 270 29.33 -16.30 -17.03
CA GLU A 270 30.76 -16.60 -16.89
C GLU A 270 31.04 -18.03 -16.38
N VAL A 271 32.10 -18.64 -16.90
CA VAL A 271 32.53 -20.02 -16.59
C VAL A 271 33.36 -20.06 -15.31
N PRO A 272 33.07 -20.93 -14.33
CA PRO A 272 33.84 -21.01 -13.10
C PRO A 272 35.28 -21.48 -13.33
N THR A 273 36.26 -20.78 -12.75
CA THR A 273 37.70 -21.01 -12.98
C THR A 273 38.37 -21.94 -11.97
N THR A 274 37.62 -22.47 -11.00
CA THR A 274 38.09 -23.37 -9.93
C THR A 274 37.22 -24.63 -9.84
N PRO A 275 37.81 -25.80 -9.53
CA PRO A 275 37.11 -27.07 -9.47
C PRO A 275 36.13 -27.14 -8.28
N PRO A 276 35.11 -28.02 -8.32
CA PRO A 276 34.24 -28.30 -7.19
C PRO A 276 35.00 -28.85 -5.95
N ASP A 277 34.51 -28.51 -4.75
CA ASP A 277 35.09 -28.98 -3.47
C ASP A 277 35.08 -30.53 -3.40
N GLY A 278 36.21 -31.12 -2.98
CA GLY A 278 36.35 -32.58 -2.76
C GLY A 278 37.05 -33.37 -3.87
N LEU A 279 37.34 -32.74 -5.01
CA LEU A 279 38.15 -33.34 -6.08
C LEU A 279 39.64 -33.07 -5.88
N VAL A 280 40.48 -34.01 -6.31
CA VAL A 280 41.94 -33.91 -6.22
C VAL A 280 42.53 -33.63 -7.60
N GLU A 281 43.53 -32.76 -7.67
CA GLU A 281 44.20 -32.45 -8.94
C GLU A 281 45.05 -33.62 -9.42
N ASN A 282 45.02 -33.89 -10.71
CA ASN A 282 45.91 -34.88 -11.31
C ASN A 282 47.36 -34.35 -11.32
N PRO A 283 48.29 -34.97 -10.57
CA PRO A 283 49.66 -34.48 -10.47
C PRO A 283 50.47 -34.64 -11.76
N HIS A 284 49.96 -35.39 -12.75
CA HIS A 284 50.62 -35.60 -14.05
C HIS A 284 49.96 -34.80 -15.18
N ARG A 285 48.83 -34.13 -14.90
CA ARG A 285 48.12 -33.30 -15.86
C ARG A 285 47.43 -32.10 -15.18
N PRO A 286 48.15 -30.98 -14.99
CA PRO A 286 47.63 -29.79 -14.33
C PRO A 286 46.36 -29.25 -14.99
N GLY A 287 45.37 -28.84 -14.20
CA GLY A 287 44.06 -28.36 -14.67
C GLY A 287 42.98 -29.44 -14.87
N SER A 288 43.29 -30.71 -14.56
CA SER A 288 42.35 -31.83 -14.51
C SER A 288 42.12 -32.29 -13.07
N TRP A 289 40.85 -32.44 -12.69
CA TRP A 289 40.44 -32.72 -11.32
C TRP A 289 39.48 -33.91 -11.29
N GLY A 290 39.64 -34.78 -10.29
CA GLY A 290 38.97 -36.07 -10.28
C GLY A 290 39.08 -36.80 -8.95
N GLU A 291 38.66 -38.06 -8.95
CA GLU A 291 38.73 -38.95 -7.79
C GLU A 291 39.63 -40.14 -8.13
N ILE A 292 40.23 -40.75 -7.11
CA ILE A 292 41.00 -42.00 -7.27
C ILE A 292 40.08 -43.16 -6.88
N GLY A 293 39.81 -44.04 -7.84
CA GLY A 293 38.96 -45.20 -7.64
C GLY A 293 39.58 -46.24 -6.70
N PRO A 294 38.79 -47.23 -6.22
CA PRO A 294 39.28 -48.30 -5.35
C PRO A 294 40.38 -49.16 -5.97
N ASP A 295 40.54 -49.13 -7.29
CA ASP A 295 41.58 -49.82 -8.06
C ASP A 295 42.86 -48.98 -8.23
N GLY A 296 42.93 -47.80 -7.61
CA GLY A 296 44.07 -46.90 -7.64
C GLY A 296 44.19 -46.04 -8.91
N LYS A 297 43.20 -46.09 -9.81
CA LYS A 297 43.22 -45.31 -11.04
C LYS A 297 42.52 -43.96 -10.87
N PHE A 298 43.07 -42.93 -11.52
CA PHE A 298 42.50 -41.59 -11.52
C PHE A 298 41.38 -41.48 -12.55
N GLU A 299 40.19 -41.08 -12.11
CA GLU A 299 39.08 -40.76 -12.99
C GLU A 299 38.83 -39.25 -13.04
N GLU A 300 39.04 -38.65 -14.22
CA GLU A 300 38.80 -37.22 -14.47
C GLU A 300 37.30 -36.91 -14.39
N LYS A 301 36.93 -35.95 -13.53
CA LYS A 301 35.54 -35.52 -13.31
C LYS A 301 35.30 -34.07 -13.71
N TRP A 302 36.33 -33.24 -13.70
CA TRP A 302 36.26 -31.82 -14.06
C TRP A 302 37.55 -31.34 -14.71
N ARG A 303 37.45 -30.44 -15.69
CA ARG A 303 38.60 -29.91 -16.41
C ARG A 303 38.44 -28.44 -16.79
N ARG A 304 39.44 -27.64 -16.46
CA ARG A 304 39.40 -26.16 -16.51
C ARG A 304 39.18 -25.60 -17.92
N ASP A 305 39.71 -26.25 -18.95
CA ASP A 305 39.68 -25.86 -20.35
C ASP A 305 38.43 -26.34 -21.12
N LYS A 306 37.58 -27.18 -20.51
CA LYS A 306 36.38 -27.76 -21.14
C LYS A 306 35.07 -27.35 -20.46
N GLY A 307 35.04 -26.16 -19.84
CA GLY A 307 33.91 -25.63 -19.10
C GLY A 307 32.55 -25.83 -19.79
N ARG A 308 31.79 -26.82 -19.31
CA ARG A 308 30.34 -26.80 -19.13
C ARG A 308 29.86 -28.13 -18.53
N PRO A 309 29.76 -28.23 -17.20
CA PRO A 309 28.83 -29.18 -16.58
C PRO A 309 27.46 -28.50 -16.42
N GLU A 310 26.39 -29.30 -16.44
CA GLU A 310 25.02 -28.81 -16.28
C GLU A 310 24.83 -28.13 -14.92
N ILE A 311 24.41 -26.86 -14.96
CA ILE A 311 24.02 -26.08 -13.78
C ILE A 311 22.50 -26.10 -13.71
N LYS A 312 21.94 -26.57 -12.59
CA LYS A 312 20.54 -26.27 -12.24
C LYS A 312 20.54 -25.43 -10.97
N ARG A 313 19.76 -24.33 -10.98
CA ARG A 313 19.47 -23.57 -9.77
C ARG A 313 18.67 -24.43 -8.82
N GLY A 314 19.27 -24.82 -7.70
CA GLY A 314 18.50 -25.26 -6.53
C GLY A 314 17.77 -24.07 -5.92
N HIS A 315 16.57 -24.27 -5.42
CA HIS A 315 15.86 -23.26 -4.64
C HIS A 315 16.59 -23.03 -3.30
N GLY A 316 17.58 -22.14 -3.33
CA GLY A 316 18.45 -21.79 -2.20
C GLY A 316 19.73 -21.15 -2.73
N SER A 317 20.26 -20.15 -2.03
CA SER A 317 21.29 -19.19 -2.47
C SER A 317 22.71 -19.73 -2.74
N GLN A 318 22.86 -20.98 -3.18
CA GLN A 318 24.12 -21.55 -3.65
C GLN A 318 23.92 -22.22 -5.01
N ASP A 319 24.74 -21.83 -5.98
CA ASP A 319 24.76 -22.49 -7.28
C ASP A 319 25.35 -23.90 -7.10
N HIS A 320 24.78 -24.91 -7.77
CA HIS A 320 25.25 -26.29 -7.68
C HIS A 320 25.59 -26.81 -9.07
N ILE A 321 26.57 -27.72 -9.13
CA ILE A 321 27.01 -28.35 -10.36
C ILE A 321 26.74 -29.85 -10.32
N HIS A 322 26.19 -30.39 -11.40
CA HIS A 322 25.89 -31.82 -11.52
C HIS A 322 26.98 -32.54 -12.30
N VAL A 323 27.62 -33.53 -11.67
CA VAL A 323 28.67 -34.33 -12.29
C VAL A 323 28.42 -35.80 -11.95
N ASN A 324 28.20 -36.63 -12.98
CA ASN A 324 28.02 -38.09 -12.86
C ASN A 324 26.99 -38.54 -11.80
N GLY A 325 25.83 -37.85 -11.74
CA GLY A 325 24.73 -38.24 -10.86
C GLY A 325 24.77 -37.67 -9.44
N ARG A 326 25.76 -36.82 -9.13
CA ARG A 326 25.89 -36.12 -7.84
C ARG A 326 25.96 -34.61 -8.00
N TRP A 327 25.45 -33.91 -6.99
CA TRP A 327 25.43 -32.44 -6.90
C TRP A 327 26.50 -31.94 -5.94
N TYR A 328 27.24 -30.92 -6.37
CA TYR A 328 28.29 -30.29 -5.56
C TYR A 328 28.01 -28.77 -5.44
N PRO A 329 28.15 -28.17 -4.24
CA PRO A 329 27.91 -26.75 -4.05
C PRO A 329 29.06 -25.88 -4.60
N ILE A 330 28.72 -24.75 -5.22
CA ILE A 330 29.67 -23.76 -5.73
C ILE A 330 29.69 -22.56 -4.76
N LYS A 331 30.85 -22.27 -4.16
CA LYS A 331 31.03 -21.04 -3.38
C LYS A 331 31.44 -19.90 -4.30
N LYS A 332 30.64 -18.83 -4.36
CA LYS A 332 31.07 -17.55 -4.95
C LYS A 332 32.16 -16.96 -4.07
N LYS A 333 33.30 -16.58 -4.66
CA LYS A 333 34.34 -15.83 -3.96
C LYS A 333 33.97 -14.36 -3.91
#